data_AF-A0A7X4DNB7-F1
#
_entry.id   AF-A0A7X4DNB7-F1
#
_cell.length_a   1.000
_cell.length_b   1.000
_cell.length_c   1.000
_cell.angle_alpha   90.00
_cell.angle_beta   90.00
_cell.angle_gamma   90.00
#
_symmetry.space_group_name_H-M   'P 1'
#
loop_
_entity.id
_entity.type
_entity.pdbx_description
1 polymer ?
#
loop_
_entity_poly.entity_id
_entity_poly.type
_entity_poly.pdbx_seq_one_letter_code
_entity_poly.pdbx_strand_id
1 'polypeptide(L)'
;MDIVAPALAHGFDDDADVTDALHGIEFAALPADGPRIPHTVDRGRGCPPLVVMEWKGRVDDLACLAHECAHALQIRLSGHDTMPPVAREACAFLGELLLIDHARRHDAALFGALLQTWTAENATYLGADLDTLSDALSNSGTAYQYRQNYPVARLAAVQLFKHRVECGLRSLFASGGGAMRHLPVEPMANRAGDVANHLPPMPDQDTDRPLLDAYRRLGAMALLDIDYWEGTSEERIKDYYARHLFHGQDRTALVVLDDDRKPVGYATWSIAPDSGSATLVRQAAPFGDHLTLQRALELHLQTAGFVVAHHPRSAREVQPAWR
;
A
#
# COMPACT_ATOMS: atom_id res chain seq x y z
N MET A 1 -6.55 18.59 -25.56
CA MET A 1 -7.49 17.56 -25.03
C MET A 1 -7.65 16.37 -25.97
N ASP A 2 -7.33 16.53 -27.25
CA ASP A 2 -7.54 15.54 -28.33
C ASP A 2 -6.87 14.18 -28.13
N ILE A 3 -5.89 14.07 -27.23
CA ILE A 3 -5.24 12.79 -26.88
C ILE A 3 -5.70 12.32 -25.49
N VAL A 4 -5.69 13.21 -24.49
CA VAL A 4 -6.01 12.86 -23.09
C VAL A 4 -7.46 12.45 -22.91
N ALA A 5 -8.43 13.18 -23.47
CA ALA A 5 -9.84 12.82 -23.29
C ALA A 5 -10.16 11.45 -23.92
N PRO A 6 -9.77 11.14 -25.17
CA PRO A 6 -9.97 9.80 -25.73
C PRO A 6 -9.24 8.70 -24.96
N ALA A 7 -8.02 8.98 -24.47
CA ALA A 7 -7.27 8.02 -23.67
C ALA A 7 -7.99 7.66 -22.36
N LEU A 8 -8.47 8.68 -21.64
CA LEU A 8 -9.23 8.50 -20.42
C LEU A 8 -10.57 7.83 -20.72
N ALA A 9 -11.40 8.36 -21.63
CA ALA A 9 -12.72 7.80 -21.96
C ALA A 9 -12.64 6.31 -22.32
N HIS A 10 -11.71 5.92 -23.17
CA HIS A 10 -11.51 4.54 -23.55
C HIS A 10 -11.06 3.65 -22.37
N GLY A 11 -10.32 4.21 -21.42
CA GLY A 11 -9.96 3.52 -20.18
C GLY A 11 -11.17 3.14 -19.31
N PHE A 12 -12.31 3.80 -19.49
CA PHE A 12 -13.59 3.53 -18.85
C PHE A 12 -14.60 2.93 -19.84
N ASP A 13 -14.14 2.17 -20.83
CA ASP A 13 -14.98 1.50 -21.83
C ASP A 13 -15.91 2.47 -22.60
N ASP A 14 -15.43 3.70 -22.83
CA ASP A 14 -16.16 4.77 -23.53
C ASP A 14 -17.52 5.10 -22.86
N ASP A 15 -17.57 5.01 -21.52
CA ASP A 15 -18.72 5.39 -20.71
C ASP A 15 -19.17 6.83 -21.02
N ALA A 16 -20.47 7.01 -21.26
CA ALA A 16 -21.03 8.27 -21.70
C ALA A 16 -20.94 9.36 -20.62
N ASP A 17 -21.10 9.01 -19.34
CA ASP A 17 -21.00 9.95 -18.23
C ASP A 17 -19.55 10.39 -18.04
N VAL A 18 -18.59 9.47 -18.22
CA VAL A 18 -17.15 9.78 -18.19
C VAL A 18 -16.80 10.74 -19.33
N THR A 19 -17.30 10.47 -20.53
CA THR A 19 -17.07 11.31 -21.70
C THR A 19 -17.66 12.71 -21.52
N ASP A 20 -18.89 12.82 -21.01
CA ASP A 20 -19.50 14.11 -20.67
C ASP A 20 -18.71 14.84 -19.58
N ALA A 21 -18.29 14.14 -18.53
CA ALA A 21 -17.49 14.70 -17.46
C ALA A 21 -16.14 15.27 -17.96
N LEU A 22 -15.48 14.59 -18.89
CA LEU A 22 -14.23 15.05 -19.51
C LEU A 22 -14.43 16.30 -20.38
N HIS A 23 -15.52 16.37 -21.15
CA HIS A 23 -15.86 17.57 -21.93
C HIS A 23 -16.21 18.77 -21.03
N GLY A 24 -16.72 18.51 -19.83
CA GLY A 24 -17.01 19.52 -18.82
C GLY A 24 -15.81 20.02 -18.03
N ILE A 25 -14.56 19.75 -18.44
CA ILE A 25 -13.36 20.27 -17.76
C ILE A 25 -12.97 21.61 -18.39
N GLU A 26 -12.75 22.63 -17.55
CA GLU A 26 -12.19 23.91 -17.99
C GLU A 26 -10.68 23.97 -17.79
N PHE A 27 -10.00 24.84 -18.56
CA PHE A 27 -8.55 25.00 -18.53
C PHE A 27 -8.16 26.47 -18.36
N ALA A 28 -7.13 26.72 -17.55
CA ALA A 28 -6.51 28.04 -17.40
C ALA A 28 -4.98 27.93 -17.35
N ALA A 29 -4.32 29.04 -17.69
CA ALA A 29 -2.88 29.17 -17.51
C ALA A 29 -2.51 29.43 -16.04
N LEU A 30 -1.29 29.08 -15.64
CA LEU A 30 -0.78 29.39 -14.31
C LEU A 30 -0.80 30.92 -14.07
N PRO A 31 -1.30 31.39 -12.91
CA PRO A 31 -1.30 32.81 -12.57
C PRO A 31 0.12 33.32 -12.34
N ALA A 32 0.39 34.57 -12.73
CA ALA A 32 1.71 35.20 -12.59
C ALA A 32 2.20 35.26 -11.13
N ASP A 33 1.27 35.49 -10.19
CA ASP A 33 1.53 35.71 -8.76
C ASP A 33 1.10 34.53 -7.86
N GLY A 34 0.98 33.31 -8.41
CA GLY A 34 0.48 32.14 -7.67
C GLY A 34 1.39 30.91 -7.70
N PRO A 35 0.89 29.75 -7.23
CA PRO A 35 1.61 28.49 -7.26
C PRO A 35 2.05 28.17 -8.70
N ARG A 36 3.35 27.88 -8.88
CA ARG A 36 3.93 27.57 -10.19
C ARG A 36 3.87 26.09 -10.54
N ILE A 37 3.02 25.34 -9.85
CA ILE A 37 2.80 23.92 -10.08
C ILE A 37 1.41 23.72 -10.71
N PRO A 38 1.30 22.83 -11.71
CA PRO A 38 -0.01 22.39 -12.21
C PRO A 38 -0.90 21.92 -11.07
N HIS A 39 -2.19 22.23 -11.16
CA HIS A 39 -3.16 21.83 -10.14
C HIS A 39 -4.59 21.87 -10.69
N THR A 40 -5.45 21.07 -10.06
CA THR A 40 -6.89 21.03 -10.33
C THR A 40 -7.68 21.69 -9.20
N VAL A 41 -8.56 22.62 -9.56
CA VAL A 41 -9.43 23.36 -8.64
C VAL A 41 -10.86 22.81 -8.72
N ASP A 42 -11.38 22.40 -7.56
CA ASP A 42 -12.80 22.19 -7.36
C ASP A 42 -13.48 23.54 -7.09
N ARG A 43 -14.36 23.98 -8.00
CA ARG A 43 -15.11 25.25 -7.89
C ARG A 43 -16.49 25.08 -7.23
N GLY A 44 -16.77 23.89 -6.69
CA GLY A 44 -18.03 23.55 -6.04
C GLY A 44 -19.11 23.07 -7.01
N ARG A 45 -20.21 22.59 -6.42
CA ARG A 45 -21.31 21.95 -7.15
C ARG A 45 -21.92 22.87 -8.22
N GLY A 46 -22.14 22.31 -9.40
CA GLY A 46 -22.72 23.02 -10.54
C GLY A 46 -21.71 23.84 -11.34
N CYS A 47 -20.47 23.96 -10.85
CA CYS A 47 -19.37 24.55 -11.59
C CYS A 47 -18.45 23.45 -12.14
N PRO A 48 -17.97 23.56 -13.39
CA PRO A 48 -17.00 22.60 -13.90
C PRO A 48 -15.66 22.72 -13.14
N PRO A 49 -14.92 21.61 -12.95
CA PRO A 49 -13.57 21.68 -12.39
C PRO A 49 -12.64 22.44 -13.34
N LEU A 50 -11.62 23.09 -12.79
CA LEU A 50 -10.64 23.86 -13.54
C LEU A 50 -9.25 23.23 -13.41
N VAL A 51 -8.65 22.84 -14.53
CA VAL A 51 -7.24 22.42 -14.61
C VAL A 51 -6.39 23.65 -14.94
N VAL A 52 -5.45 23.96 -14.05
CA VAL A 52 -4.53 25.10 -14.21
C VAL A 52 -3.14 24.58 -14.51
N MET A 53 -2.61 24.86 -15.70
CA MET A 53 -1.27 24.42 -16.10
C MET A 53 -0.65 25.35 -17.15
N GLU A 54 0.68 25.32 -17.28
CA GLU A 54 1.41 25.97 -18.37
C GLU A 54 1.84 24.90 -19.38
N TRP A 55 1.37 25.01 -20.63
CA TRP A 55 1.73 24.07 -21.68
C TRP A 55 3.00 24.51 -22.43
N LYS A 56 4.04 23.69 -22.39
CA LYS A 56 5.34 23.93 -23.04
C LYS A 56 5.56 23.04 -24.27
N GLY A 57 4.57 22.22 -24.64
CA GLY A 57 4.64 21.32 -25.78
C GLY A 57 5.55 20.11 -25.56
N ARG A 58 5.79 19.74 -24.30
CA ARG A 58 6.65 18.62 -23.93
C ARG A 58 5.84 17.39 -23.51
N VAL A 59 6.48 16.23 -23.49
CA VAL A 59 5.84 14.96 -23.14
C VAL A 59 5.43 14.90 -21.67
N ASP A 60 6.22 15.51 -20.78
CA ASP A 60 5.89 15.70 -19.36
C ASP A 60 4.63 16.56 -19.16
N ASP A 61 4.39 17.57 -20.02
CA ASP A 61 3.14 18.33 -19.98
C ASP A 61 1.93 17.45 -20.29
N LEU A 62 2.06 16.47 -21.18
CA LEU A 62 0.96 15.57 -21.55
C LEU A 62 0.62 14.60 -20.41
N ALA A 63 1.64 14.04 -19.75
CA ALA A 63 1.45 13.20 -18.57
C ALA A 63 0.81 14.01 -17.43
N CYS A 64 1.30 15.23 -17.19
CA CYS A 64 0.73 16.14 -16.22
C CYS A 64 -0.73 16.52 -16.55
N LEU A 65 -1.05 16.79 -17.81
CA LEU A 65 -2.42 17.05 -18.24
C LEU A 65 -3.34 15.84 -17.94
N ALA A 66 -2.88 14.62 -18.20
CA ALA A 66 -3.64 13.42 -17.87
C ALA A 66 -3.85 13.25 -16.35
N HIS A 67 -2.84 13.55 -15.55
CA HIS A 67 -2.90 13.56 -14.10
C HIS A 67 -3.98 14.52 -13.58
N GLU A 68 -3.94 15.78 -14.02
CA GLU A 68 -4.90 16.80 -13.59
C GLU A 68 -6.30 16.55 -14.14
N CYS A 69 -6.44 16.09 -15.39
CA CYS A 69 -7.73 15.69 -15.93
C CYS A 69 -8.35 14.52 -15.15
N ALA A 70 -7.54 13.59 -14.66
CA ALA A 70 -8.03 12.52 -13.79
C ALA A 70 -8.52 13.05 -12.44
N HIS A 71 -7.88 14.05 -11.83
CA HIS A 71 -8.45 14.75 -10.66
C HIS A 71 -9.78 15.42 -10.98
N ALA A 72 -9.86 16.14 -12.10
CA ALA A 72 -11.08 16.81 -12.53
C ALA A 72 -12.22 15.81 -12.78
N LEU A 73 -11.89 14.66 -13.36
CA LEU A 73 -12.84 13.56 -13.57
C LEU A 73 -13.36 12.99 -12.26
N GLN A 74 -12.50 12.79 -11.25
CA GLN A 74 -12.92 12.37 -9.91
C GLN A 74 -13.93 13.35 -9.30
N ILE A 75 -13.65 14.66 -9.36
CA ILE A 75 -14.52 15.72 -8.82
C ILE A 75 -15.91 15.65 -9.46
N ARG A 76 -15.97 15.50 -10.79
CA ARG A 76 -17.23 15.40 -11.53
C ARG A 76 -18.01 14.14 -11.17
N LEU A 77 -17.36 12.98 -11.23
CA LEU A 77 -18.01 11.69 -11.01
C LEU A 77 -18.43 11.47 -9.55
N SER A 78 -17.71 12.03 -8.58
CA SER A 78 -18.08 11.97 -7.16
C SER A 78 -19.12 13.01 -6.76
N GLY A 79 -19.54 13.89 -7.68
CA GLY A 79 -20.45 15.00 -7.34
C GLY A 79 -19.83 15.98 -6.34
N HIS A 80 -18.53 16.25 -6.49
CA HIS A 80 -17.71 17.10 -5.61
C HIS A 80 -17.53 16.56 -4.18
N ASP A 81 -17.77 15.26 -3.98
CA ASP A 81 -17.43 14.63 -2.70
C ASP A 81 -15.92 14.47 -2.56
N THR A 82 -15.39 14.84 -1.40
CA THR A 82 -13.94 14.97 -1.16
C THR A 82 -13.30 13.59 -1.06
N MET A 83 -12.36 13.32 -1.96
CA MET A 83 -11.62 12.06 -1.98
C MET A 83 -10.38 12.12 -1.05
N PRO A 84 -10.10 11.06 -0.28
CA PRO A 84 -8.89 10.98 0.56
C PRO A 84 -7.60 11.10 -0.29
N PRO A 85 -6.54 11.75 0.21
CA PRO A 85 -5.33 12.08 -0.57
C PRO A 85 -4.72 10.89 -1.33
N VAL A 86 -4.50 9.74 -0.68
CA VAL A 86 -3.92 8.57 -1.36
C VAL A 86 -4.79 8.09 -2.52
N ALA A 87 -6.11 8.02 -2.35
CA ALA A 87 -7.02 7.60 -3.42
C ALA A 87 -7.11 8.63 -4.55
N ARG A 88 -7.08 9.92 -4.19
CA ARG A 88 -7.08 11.04 -5.13
C ARG A 88 -5.88 10.98 -6.07
N GLU A 89 -4.69 10.76 -5.52
CA GLU A 89 -3.45 10.61 -6.27
C GLU A 89 -3.39 9.28 -7.04
N ALA A 90 -3.96 8.20 -6.50
CA ALA A 90 -3.97 6.90 -7.18
C ALA A 90 -4.79 6.97 -8.47
N CYS A 91 -5.92 7.66 -8.43
CA CYS A 91 -6.73 7.94 -9.61
C CYS A 91 -5.98 8.82 -10.63
N ALA A 92 -5.19 9.80 -10.16
CA ALA A 92 -4.40 10.67 -11.04
C ALA A 92 -3.29 9.91 -11.77
N PHE A 93 -2.51 9.11 -11.05
CA PHE A 93 -1.52 8.20 -11.63
C PHE A 93 -2.15 7.13 -12.53
N LEU A 94 -3.38 6.69 -12.24
CA LEU A 94 -4.11 5.80 -13.14
C LEU A 94 -4.43 6.50 -14.47
N GLY A 95 -4.78 7.79 -14.44
CA GLY A 95 -4.97 8.60 -15.64
C GLY A 95 -3.73 8.65 -16.54
N GLU A 96 -2.54 8.81 -15.94
CA GLU A 96 -1.27 8.72 -16.67
C GLU A 96 -1.07 7.34 -17.32
N LEU A 97 -1.35 6.26 -16.60
CA LEU A 97 -1.22 4.90 -17.12
C LEU A 97 -2.20 4.61 -18.28
N LEU A 98 -3.42 5.15 -18.20
CA LEU A 98 -4.40 5.08 -19.30
C LEU A 98 -3.90 5.82 -20.54
N LEU A 99 -3.29 7.00 -20.37
CA LEU A 99 -2.63 7.73 -21.47
C LEU A 99 -1.49 6.91 -22.09
N ILE A 100 -0.61 6.32 -21.28
CA ILE A 100 0.49 5.48 -21.75
C ILE A 100 -0.05 4.28 -22.55
N ASP A 101 -1.10 3.62 -22.06
CA ASP A 101 -1.74 2.51 -22.75
C ASP A 101 -2.40 2.91 -24.07
N HIS A 102 -3.03 4.08 -24.10
CA HIS A 102 -3.59 4.64 -25.32
C HIS A 102 -2.49 4.91 -26.35
N ALA A 103 -1.39 5.57 -25.95
CA ALA A 103 -0.25 5.83 -26.82
C ALA A 103 0.35 4.51 -27.35
N ARG A 104 0.48 3.48 -26.50
CA ARG A 104 0.98 2.15 -26.90
C ARG A 104 0.25 1.56 -28.11
N ARG A 105 -1.04 1.86 -28.25
CA ARG A 105 -1.90 1.34 -29.33
C ARG A 105 -1.92 2.19 -30.59
N HIS A 106 -1.59 3.48 -30.49
CA HIS A 106 -1.81 4.44 -31.57
C HIS A 106 -0.54 5.17 -32.04
N ASP A 107 0.46 5.32 -31.18
CA ASP A 107 1.70 6.05 -31.46
C ASP A 107 2.88 5.47 -30.64
N ALA A 108 3.70 4.65 -31.30
CA ALA A 108 4.84 3.99 -30.67
C ALA A 108 5.93 4.97 -30.19
N ALA A 109 6.10 6.12 -30.86
CA ALA A 109 7.09 7.12 -30.47
C ALA A 109 6.65 7.85 -29.21
N LEU A 110 5.38 8.27 -29.16
CA LEU A 110 4.78 8.88 -27.97
C LEU A 110 4.76 7.91 -26.80
N PHE A 111 4.44 6.63 -27.02
CA PHE A 111 4.49 5.59 -26.00
C PHE A 111 5.87 5.47 -25.36
N GLY A 112 6.93 5.37 -26.18
CA GLY A 112 8.30 5.27 -25.68
C GLY A 112 8.69 6.47 -24.83
N ALA A 113 8.34 7.68 -25.28
CA ALA A 113 8.64 8.91 -24.57
C ALA A 113 7.85 9.03 -23.24
N LEU A 114 6.55 8.73 -23.24
CA LEU A 114 5.73 8.77 -22.03
C LEU A 114 6.20 7.74 -21.00
N LEU A 115 6.50 6.51 -21.43
CA LEU A 115 6.97 5.46 -20.54
C LEU A 115 8.32 5.81 -19.91
N GLN A 116 9.22 6.43 -20.69
CA GLN A 116 10.50 6.90 -20.18
C GLN A 116 10.31 7.98 -19.11
N THR A 117 9.48 9.00 -19.39
CA THR A 117 9.17 10.08 -18.43
C THR A 117 8.57 9.52 -17.14
N TRP A 118 7.53 8.67 -17.26
CA TRP A 118 6.84 8.05 -16.13
C TRP A 118 7.78 7.19 -15.28
N THR A 119 8.72 6.49 -15.93
CA THR A 119 9.71 5.66 -15.22
C THR A 119 10.77 6.51 -14.52
N ALA A 120 11.22 7.61 -15.15
CA ALA A 120 12.21 8.51 -14.56
C ALA A 120 11.70 9.19 -13.28
N GLU A 121 10.40 9.50 -13.21
CA GLU A 121 9.75 10.06 -12.03
C GLU A 121 9.75 9.12 -10.81
N ASN A 122 9.97 7.82 -11.00
CA ASN A 122 10.05 6.88 -9.88
C ASN A 122 11.25 7.18 -8.96
N ALA A 123 12.30 7.84 -9.45
CA ALA A 123 13.39 8.32 -8.60
C ALA A 123 12.90 9.32 -7.52
N THR A 124 11.84 10.07 -7.86
CA THR A 124 11.18 10.99 -6.93
C THR A 124 10.12 10.26 -6.11
N TYR A 125 9.11 9.67 -6.75
CA TYR A 125 7.95 9.13 -6.06
C TYR A 125 8.21 7.84 -5.28
N LEU A 126 9.11 6.97 -5.78
CA LEU A 126 9.48 5.71 -5.15
C LEU A 126 10.91 5.73 -4.58
N GLY A 127 11.58 6.88 -4.66
CA GLY A 127 12.85 7.17 -3.99
C GLY A 127 12.63 8.21 -2.88
N ALA A 128 12.91 9.47 -3.18
CA ALA A 128 12.91 10.55 -2.16
C ALA A 128 11.58 10.69 -1.37
N ASP A 129 10.42 10.55 -2.03
CA ASP A 129 9.12 10.61 -1.35
C ASP A 129 8.85 9.37 -0.49
N LEU A 130 9.39 8.21 -0.88
CA LEU A 130 9.30 6.97 -0.10
C LEU A 130 10.17 7.06 1.15
N ASP A 131 11.39 7.60 1.03
CA ASP A 131 12.26 7.89 2.18
C ASP A 131 11.55 8.84 3.15
N THR A 132 10.95 9.91 2.62
CA THR A 132 10.17 10.88 3.42
C THR A 132 9.00 10.23 4.14
N LEU A 133 8.28 9.32 3.48
CA LEU A 133 7.20 8.55 4.10
C LEU A 133 7.74 7.61 5.19
N SER A 134 8.85 6.91 4.94
CA SER A 134 9.50 6.01 5.90
C SER A 134 9.94 6.75 7.16
N ASP A 135 10.56 7.92 7.02
CA ASP A 135 10.98 8.78 8.13
C ASP A 135 9.77 9.29 8.93
N ALA A 136 8.70 9.69 8.26
CA ALA A 136 7.47 10.14 8.91
C ALA A 136 6.76 9.01 9.68
N LEU A 137 6.74 7.79 9.13
CA LEU A 137 6.19 6.62 9.82
C LEU A 137 7.03 6.21 11.03
N SER A 138 8.34 6.45 10.99
CA SER A 138 9.27 6.13 12.08
C SER A 138 9.27 7.17 13.21
N ASN A 139 8.67 8.35 13.03
CA ASN A 139 8.69 9.43 14.01
C ASN A 139 7.32 10.13 14.13
N SER A 140 6.63 9.94 15.25
CA SER A 140 5.31 10.56 15.53
C SER A 140 5.30 12.08 15.60
N GLY A 141 6.46 12.71 15.78
CA GLY A 141 6.60 14.17 15.77
C GLY A 141 6.67 14.77 14.37
N THR A 142 6.83 13.96 13.33
CA THR A 142 6.96 14.45 11.96
C THR A 142 5.64 15.03 11.45
N ALA A 143 5.67 16.29 11.01
CA ALA A 143 4.51 16.92 10.43
C ALA A 143 4.09 16.22 9.13
N TYR A 144 2.78 16.08 8.93
CA TYR A 144 2.24 15.53 7.69
C TYR A 144 2.60 16.42 6.49
N GLN A 145 3.08 15.79 5.42
CA GLN A 145 3.36 16.43 4.14
C GLN A 145 2.58 15.71 3.05
N TYR A 146 1.90 16.46 2.18
CA TYR A 146 1.03 15.87 1.16
C TYR A 146 1.75 14.89 0.23
N ARG A 147 3.05 15.10 -0.02
CA ARG A 147 3.88 14.20 -0.84
C ARG A 147 4.04 12.79 -0.24
N GLN A 148 3.82 12.62 1.06
CA GLN A 148 3.83 11.30 1.72
C GLN A 148 2.77 10.34 1.14
N ASN A 149 1.74 10.85 0.44
CA ASN A 149 0.74 10.01 -0.22
C ASN A 149 1.24 9.40 -1.55
N TYR A 150 2.20 10.04 -2.22
CA TYR A 150 2.59 9.69 -3.59
C TYR A 150 3.15 8.28 -3.75
N PRO A 151 4.03 7.76 -2.86
CA PRO A 151 4.59 6.42 -3.04
C PRO A 151 3.49 5.35 -3.03
N VAL A 152 2.60 5.41 -2.04
CA VAL A 152 1.49 4.45 -1.91
C VAL A 152 0.51 4.58 -3.08
N ALA A 153 0.19 5.82 -3.47
CA ALA A 153 -0.74 6.07 -4.55
C ALA A 153 -0.21 5.60 -5.92
N ARG A 154 1.09 5.79 -6.20
CA ARG A 154 1.77 5.34 -7.43
C ARG A 154 1.72 3.82 -7.54
N LEU A 155 2.03 3.11 -6.45
CA LEU A 155 1.95 1.65 -6.40
C LEU A 155 0.51 1.14 -6.56
N ALA A 156 -0.46 1.79 -5.90
CA ALA A 156 -1.87 1.45 -6.02
C ALA A 156 -2.39 1.61 -7.45
N ALA A 157 -2.02 2.70 -8.12
CA ALA A 157 -2.39 2.94 -9.52
C ALA A 157 -1.88 1.82 -10.45
N VAL A 158 -0.64 1.35 -10.27
CA VAL A 158 -0.10 0.23 -11.05
C VAL A 158 -0.91 -1.06 -10.82
N GLN A 159 -1.29 -1.33 -9.57
CA GLN A 159 -2.10 -2.52 -9.26
C GLN A 159 -3.51 -2.43 -9.85
N LEU A 160 -4.17 -1.29 -9.69
CA LEU A 160 -5.47 -1.03 -10.27
C LEU A 160 -5.43 -1.13 -11.80
N PHE A 161 -4.40 -0.59 -12.43
CA PHE A 161 -4.24 -0.66 -13.88
C PHE A 161 -4.09 -2.10 -14.39
N LYS A 162 -3.33 -2.94 -13.68
CA LYS A 162 -3.15 -4.36 -14.03
C LYS A 162 -4.46 -5.14 -14.01
N HIS A 163 -5.34 -4.84 -13.06
CA HIS A 163 -6.61 -5.54 -12.86
C HIS A 163 -7.82 -4.72 -13.32
N ARG A 164 -7.62 -3.67 -14.11
CA ARG A 164 -8.64 -2.63 -14.42
C ARG A 164 -9.96 -3.15 -14.97
N VAL A 165 -9.94 -4.28 -15.67
CA VAL A 165 -11.14 -4.97 -16.20
C VAL A 165 -12.03 -5.49 -15.07
N GLU A 166 -11.45 -5.84 -13.93
CA GLU A 166 -12.13 -6.39 -12.76
C GLU A 166 -12.45 -5.31 -11.72
N CYS A 167 -11.65 -4.23 -11.65
CA CYS A 167 -11.70 -3.25 -10.56
C CYS A 167 -12.83 -2.21 -10.62
N GLY A 168 -13.58 -2.11 -11.73
CA GLY A 168 -14.64 -1.11 -11.89
C GLY A 168 -14.14 0.33 -11.68
N LEU A 169 -13.31 0.83 -12.61
CA LEU A 169 -12.66 2.15 -12.48
C LEU A 169 -13.63 3.30 -12.19
N ARG A 170 -14.81 3.29 -12.83
CA ARG A 170 -15.86 4.28 -12.60
C ARG A 170 -16.30 4.32 -11.14
N SER A 171 -16.44 3.15 -10.50
CA SER A 171 -16.80 3.07 -9.08
C SER A 171 -15.75 3.71 -8.18
N LEU A 172 -14.46 3.49 -8.46
CA LEU A 172 -13.37 4.16 -7.73
C LEU A 172 -13.48 5.69 -7.87
N PHE A 173 -13.57 6.21 -9.10
CA PHE A 173 -13.60 7.65 -9.35
C PHE A 173 -14.86 8.34 -8.80
N ALA A 174 -15.99 7.65 -8.79
CA ALA A 174 -17.26 8.17 -8.27
C ALA A 174 -17.42 8.05 -6.75
N SER A 175 -16.49 7.39 -6.04
CA SER A 175 -16.70 7.03 -4.63
C SER A 175 -16.40 8.13 -3.62
N GLY A 176 -15.80 9.25 -4.02
CA GLY A 176 -15.52 10.39 -3.13
C GLY A 176 -14.82 9.96 -1.84
N GLY A 177 -15.41 10.28 -0.68
CA GLY A 177 -14.89 9.93 0.64
C GLY A 177 -14.72 8.42 0.86
N GLY A 178 -15.48 7.59 0.15
CA GLY A 178 -15.41 6.12 0.20
C GLY A 178 -14.32 5.50 -0.66
N ALA A 179 -13.54 6.27 -1.43
CA ALA A 179 -12.63 5.74 -2.45
C ALA A 179 -11.53 4.80 -1.90
N MET A 180 -11.12 4.94 -0.64
CA MET A 180 -10.09 4.09 -0.05
C MET A 180 -10.45 2.59 -0.06
N ARG A 181 -11.75 2.24 -0.03
CA ARG A 181 -12.22 0.84 -0.07
C ARG A 181 -11.92 0.13 -1.40
N HIS A 182 -11.62 0.90 -2.45
CA HIS A 182 -11.30 0.39 -3.78
C HIS A 182 -9.80 0.26 -4.00
N LEU A 183 -8.96 0.82 -3.11
CA LEU A 183 -7.53 0.72 -3.27
C LEU A 183 -7.03 -0.67 -2.84
N PRO A 184 -6.11 -1.29 -3.59
CA PRO A 184 -5.58 -2.61 -3.29
C PRO A 184 -4.49 -2.56 -2.21
N VAL A 185 -4.72 -1.83 -1.11
CA VAL A 185 -3.72 -1.62 -0.05
C VAL A 185 -3.31 -2.95 0.59
N GLU A 186 -4.27 -3.82 0.89
CA GLU A 186 -4.01 -5.14 1.46
C GLU A 186 -3.17 -6.03 0.51
N PRO A 187 -3.57 -6.26 -0.76
CA PRO A 187 -2.72 -6.96 -1.73
C PRO A 187 -1.34 -6.33 -1.91
N MET A 188 -1.22 -5.01 -1.84
CA MET A 188 0.07 -4.32 -1.95
C MET A 188 0.99 -4.58 -0.76
N ALA A 189 0.45 -4.57 0.46
CA ALA A 189 1.20 -4.94 1.66
C ALA A 189 1.64 -6.42 1.60
N ASN A 190 0.78 -7.28 1.05
CA ASN A 190 1.06 -8.71 0.93
C ASN A 190 1.97 -9.05 -0.25
N ARG A 191 2.16 -8.17 -1.24
CA ARG A 191 3.07 -8.38 -2.39
C ARG A 191 4.56 -8.34 -2.04
N ALA A 192 4.94 -7.69 -0.94
CA ALA A 192 6.25 -7.93 -0.35
C ALA A 192 6.44 -9.40 0.06
N GLY A 193 5.32 -10.11 0.29
CA GLY A 193 5.21 -11.54 0.57
C GLY A 193 4.82 -12.44 -0.62
N ASP A 194 4.77 -11.95 -1.87
CA ASP A 194 4.60 -12.82 -3.08
C ASP A 194 5.81 -13.77 -3.30
N VAL A 195 6.73 -13.84 -2.34
CA VAL A 195 7.69 -14.92 -2.22
C VAL A 195 6.89 -16.18 -1.85
N ALA A 196 6.69 -17.07 -2.83
CA ALA A 196 6.07 -18.37 -2.58
C ALA A 196 6.73 -19.03 -1.35
N ASN A 197 5.90 -19.43 -0.38
CA ASN A 197 6.39 -20.10 0.83
C ASN A 197 7.10 -21.41 0.44
N HIS A 198 8.43 -21.34 0.48
CA HIS A 198 9.34 -22.42 0.10
C HIS A 198 9.76 -23.25 1.31
N LEU A 199 9.29 -22.90 2.51
CA LEU A 199 9.59 -23.66 3.72
C LEU A 199 8.89 -25.03 3.66
N PRO A 200 9.54 -26.09 4.18
CA PRO A 200 8.94 -27.41 4.20
C PRO A 200 7.77 -27.46 5.20
N PRO A 201 6.78 -28.34 4.96
CA PRO A 201 5.69 -28.55 5.90
C PRO A 201 6.23 -29.08 7.23
N MET A 202 5.68 -28.58 8.34
CA MET A 202 6.02 -29.07 9.67
C MET A 202 5.42 -30.46 9.89
N PRO A 203 6.21 -31.44 10.40
CA PRO A 203 5.68 -32.75 10.80
C PRO A 203 4.57 -32.63 11.84
N ASP A 204 3.75 -33.67 11.97
CA ASP A 204 2.79 -33.77 13.06
C ASP A 204 3.49 -33.70 14.43
N GLN A 205 2.75 -33.16 15.41
CA GLN A 205 3.24 -33.08 16.77
C GLN A 205 3.46 -34.49 17.31
N ASP A 206 4.66 -34.73 17.80
CA ASP A 206 5.06 -35.99 18.40
C ASP A 206 4.92 -35.85 19.92
N THR A 207 3.77 -36.26 20.45
CA THR A 207 3.46 -36.17 21.89
C THR A 207 4.43 -36.95 22.75
N ASP A 208 5.11 -37.96 22.18
CA ASP A 208 6.10 -38.78 22.88
C ASP A 208 7.49 -38.13 22.87
N ARG A 209 7.71 -37.09 22.05
CA ARG A 209 8.99 -36.38 21.90
C ARG A 209 8.83 -34.85 21.90
N PRO A 210 8.32 -34.26 22.99
CA PRO A 210 8.05 -32.81 23.07
C PRO A 210 9.29 -31.93 22.86
N LEU A 211 10.49 -32.43 23.21
CA LEU A 211 11.74 -31.73 22.98
C LEU A 211 12.04 -31.56 21.49
N LEU A 212 11.73 -32.58 20.67
CA LEU A 212 11.96 -32.54 19.23
C LEU A 212 11.06 -31.47 18.57
N ASP A 213 9.81 -31.38 19.02
CA ASP A 213 8.86 -30.36 18.55
C ASP A 213 9.28 -28.95 18.94
N ALA A 214 9.86 -28.76 20.13
CA ALA A 214 10.43 -27.47 20.52
C ALA A 214 11.57 -27.05 19.57
N TYR A 215 12.47 -27.96 19.21
CA TYR A 215 13.53 -27.67 18.23
C TYR A 215 12.98 -27.38 16.84
N ARG A 216 11.94 -28.09 16.40
CA ARG A 216 11.28 -27.82 15.11
C ARG A 216 10.69 -26.41 15.06
N ARG A 217 10.01 -25.98 16.13
CA ARG A 217 9.46 -24.62 16.25
C ARG A 217 10.54 -23.55 16.26
N LEU A 218 11.64 -23.78 16.99
CA LEU A 218 12.81 -22.89 16.98
C LEU A 218 13.41 -22.76 15.58
N GLY A 219 13.56 -23.87 14.86
CA GLY A 219 14.02 -23.86 13.47
C GLY A 219 13.08 -23.11 12.53
N ALA A 220 11.76 -23.30 12.67
CA ALA A 220 10.77 -22.58 11.87
C ALA A 220 10.84 -21.06 12.11
N MET A 221 10.93 -20.62 13.37
CA MET A 221 11.09 -19.18 13.70
C MET A 221 12.37 -18.59 13.10
N ALA A 222 13.48 -19.33 13.15
CA ALA A 222 14.75 -18.90 12.56
C ALA A 222 14.67 -18.74 11.04
N LEU A 223 14.05 -19.69 10.34
CA LEU A 223 13.85 -19.59 8.89
C LEU A 223 12.95 -18.41 8.53
N LEU A 224 11.84 -18.23 9.26
CA LEU A 224 10.95 -17.09 9.07
C LEU A 224 11.66 -15.74 9.30
N ASP A 225 12.55 -15.61 10.28
CA ASP A 225 13.34 -14.38 10.50
C ASP A 225 14.42 -14.16 9.44
N ILE A 226 15.00 -15.24 8.89
CA ILE A 226 15.92 -15.15 7.76
C ILE A 226 15.19 -14.61 6.54
N ASP A 227 13.94 -14.98 6.32
CA ASP A 227 13.14 -14.50 5.18
C ASP A 227 12.47 -13.14 5.43
N TYR A 228 12.30 -12.72 6.69
CA TYR A 228 11.63 -11.45 7.03
C TYR A 228 12.50 -10.21 6.83
N TRP A 229 13.83 -10.37 6.69
CA TRP A 229 14.80 -9.31 6.38
C TRP A 229 14.72 -8.05 7.26
N GLU A 230 14.34 -8.20 8.54
CA GLU A 230 14.35 -7.11 9.54
C GLU A 230 15.58 -7.12 10.46
N GLY A 231 16.59 -7.92 10.16
CA GLY A 231 17.86 -7.95 10.90
C GLY A 231 17.87 -8.83 12.16
N THR A 232 16.74 -9.38 12.60
CA THR A 232 16.67 -10.31 13.74
C THR A 232 17.53 -11.56 13.51
N SER A 233 17.61 -12.04 12.27
CA SER A 233 18.44 -13.17 11.85
C SER A 233 19.95 -12.85 11.85
N GLU A 234 20.33 -11.58 11.96
CA GLU A 234 21.72 -11.11 12.03
C GLU A 234 22.26 -11.05 13.47
N GLU A 235 21.39 -11.24 14.48
CA GLU A 235 21.80 -11.31 15.87
C GLU A 235 22.76 -12.49 16.12
N ARG A 236 23.55 -12.39 17.20
CA ARG A 236 24.40 -13.50 17.61
C ARG A 236 23.53 -14.70 17.95
N ILE A 237 23.82 -15.85 17.33
CA ILE A 237 23.02 -17.07 17.49
C ILE A 237 22.75 -17.49 18.95
N LYS A 238 23.68 -17.19 19.88
CA LYS A 238 23.48 -17.48 21.32
C LYS A 238 22.32 -16.67 21.90
N ASP A 239 22.23 -15.39 21.53
CA ASP A 239 21.27 -14.44 22.10
C ASP A 239 19.89 -14.68 21.46
N TYR A 240 19.88 -14.93 20.16
CA TYR A 240 18.71 -15.41 19.42
C TYR A 240 18.15 -16.68 20.07
N TYR A 241 18.98 -17.73 20.23
CA TYR A 241 18.55 -18.99 20.83
C TYR A 241 18.03 -18.82 22.25
N ALA A 242 18.72 -18.05 23.11
CA ALA A 242 18.29 -17.82 24.48
C ALA A 242 16.92 -17.14 24.55
N ARG A 243 16.67 -16.12 23.70
CA ARG A 243 15.38 -15.41 23.65
C ARG A 243 14.23 -16.32 23.21
N HIS A 244 14.40 -17.06 22.12
CA HIS A 244 13.32 -17.94 21.63
C HIS A 244 13.11 -19.16 22.54
N LEU A 245 14.17 -19.66 23.19
CA LEU A 245 14.04 -20.71 24.21
C LEU A 245 13.23 -20.22 25.42
N PHE A 246 13.49 -19.00 25.90
CA PHE A 246 12.71 -18.37 26.96
C PHE A 246 11.21 -18.33 26.61
N HIS A 247 10.85 -17.80 25.44
CA HIS A 247 9.45 -17.76 25.01
C HIS A 247 8.84 -19.16 24.79
N GLY A 248 9.64 -20.14 24.36
CA GLY A 248 9.21 -21.53 24.26
C GLY A 248 8.88 -22.16 25.62
N GLN A 249 9.70 -21.88 26.65
CA GLN A 249 9.50 -22.37 28.01
C GLN A 249 8.29 -21.73 28.68
N ASP A 250 8.12 -20.42 28.50
CA ASP A 250 7.03 -19.65 29.08
C ASP A 250 5.72 -19.75 28.29
N ARG A 251 5.71 -20.52 27.19
CA ARG A 251 4.57 -20.66 26.27
C ARG A 251 4.07 -19.32 25.75
N THR A 252 5.00 -18.39 25.50
CA THR A 252 4.75 -17.06 24.97
C THR A 252 5.23 -16.91 23.52
N ALA A 253 5.17 -18.01 22.77
CA ALA A 253 5.49 -18.08 21.35
C ALA A 253 4.45 -18.91 20.60
N LEU A 254 4.06 -18.43 19.42
CA LEU A 254 3.17 -19.11 18.49
C LEU A 254 3.80 -19.12 17.10
N VAL A 255 3.85 -20.30 16.48
CA VAL A 255 4.15 -20.47 15.05
C VAL A 255 2.84 -20.85 14.36
N VAL A 256 2.51 -20.13 13.30
CA VAL A 256 1.29 -20.32 12.50
C VAL A 256 1.65 -21.06 11.23
N LEU A 257 0.82 -22.05 10.90
CA LEU A 257 0.95 -22.90 9.72
C LEU A 257 -0.20 -22.64 8.75
N ASP A 258 0.04 -22.81 7.46
CA ASP A 258 -1.00 -22.85 6.43
C ASP A 258 -1.69 -24.23 6.34
N ASP A 259 -2.59 -24.37 5.35
CA ASP A 259 -3.33 -25.62 5.09
C ASP A 259 -2.42 -26.78 4.66
N ASP A 260 -1.27 -26.48 4.05
CA ASP A 260 -0.22 -27.45 3.71
C ASP A 260 0.74 -27.72 4.89
N ARG A 261 0.46 -27.14 6.06
CA ARG A 261 1.26 -27.19 7.29
C ARG A 261 2.63 -26.52 7.17
N LYS A 262 2.85 -25.63 6.20
CA LYS A 262 4.07 -24.85 6.11
C LYS A 262 4.01 -23.68 7.08
N PRO A 263 5.13 -23.33 7.73
CA PRO A 263 5.17 -22.15 8.59
C PRO A 263 5.02 -20.88 7.75
N VAL A 264 4.01 -20.06 8.07
CA VAL A 264 3.71 -18.79 7.37
C VAL A 264 4.02 -17.56 8.20
N GLY A 265 4.09 -17.72 9.52
CA GLY A 265 4.47 -16.66 10.42
C GLY A 265 4.62 -17.11 11.85
N TYR A 266 5.16 -16.24 12.70
CA TYR A 266 5.25 -16.47 14.12
C TYR A 266 5.15 -15.17 14.89
N ALA A 267 4.80 -15.27 16.17
CA ALA A 267 4.91 -14.16 17.10
C ALA A 267 5.35 -14.61 18.49
N THR A 268 5.97 -13.69 19.21
CA THR A 268 6.28 -13.86 20.63
C THR A 268 5.76 -12.67 21.43
N TRP A 269 5.47 -12.91 22.70
CA TRP A 269 4.93 -11.89 23.59
C TRP A 269 5.48 -11.99 25.00
N SER A 270 5.23 -10.96 25.81
CA SER A 270 5.40 -10.98 27.25
C SER A 270 4.05 -10.78 27.91
N ILE A 271 3.87 -11.33 29.12
CA ILE A 271 2.65 -11.14 29.92
C ILE A 271 3.00 -10.24 31.10
N ALA A 272 2.25 -9.15 31.27
CA ALA A 272 2.41 -8.24 32.38
C ALA A 272 1.92 -8.92 33.69
N PRO A 273 2.75 -8.98 34.75
CA PRO A 273 2.42 -9.70 35.98
C PRO A 273 1.20 -9.18 36.74
N ASP A 274 0.89 -7.90 36.55
CA ASP A 274 -0.10 -7.13 37.30
C ASP A 274 -1.49 -7.08 36.63
N SER A 275 -1.52 -7.07 35.30
CA SER A 275 -2.73 -6.89 34.49
C SER A 275 -3.10 -8.11 33.65
N GLY A 276 -2.19 -9.08 33.51
CA GLY A 276 -2.36 -10.20 32.58
C GLY A 276 -2.43 -9.78 31.10
N SER A 277 -2.07 -8.52 30.80
CA SER A 277 -2.04 -8.01 29.43
C SER A 277 -0.86 -8.61 28.67
N ALA A 278 -1.07 -8.91 27.39
CA ALA A 278 -0.03 -9.46 26.53
C ALA A 278 0.57 -8.33 25.67
N THR A 279 1.89 -8.24 25.64
CA THR A 279 2.61 -7.34 24.74
C THR A 279 3.34 -8.16 23.69
N LEU A 280 2.92 -8.05 22.43
CA LEU A 280 3.63 -8.67 21.30
C LEU A 280 4.98 -7.99 21.15
N VAL A 281 6.05 -8.74 21.38
CA VAL A 281 7.44 -8.27 21.25
C VAL A 281 8.01 -8.56 19.87
N ARG A 282 7.42 -9.52 19.15
CA ARG A 282 7.81 -9.87 17.78
C ARG A 282 6.63 -10.42 17.00
N GLN A 283 6.53 -10.04 15.73
CA GLN A 283 5.63 -10.61 14.74
C GLN A 283 6.39 -10.72 13.41
N ALA A 284 6.39 -11.89 12.79
CA ALA A 284 7.05 -12.13 11.51
C ALA A 284 6.12 -12.94 10.61
N ALA A 285 5.83 -12.44 9.41
CA ALA A 285 5.09 -13.17 8.37
C ALA A 285 5.69 -12.83 6.99
N PRO A 286 6.87 -13.38 6.66
CA PRO A 286 7.66 -12.98 5.48
C PRO A 286 6.97 -13.25 4.14
N PHE A 287 5.98 -14.15 4.12
CA PHE A 287 5.25 -14.52 2.91
C PHE A 287 3.90 -13.79 2.79
N GLY A 288 3.73 -12.66 3.51
CA GLY A 288 2.54 -11.81 3.37
C GLY A 288 1.32 -12.28 4.17
N ASP A 289 1.47 -13.33 4.98
CA ASP A 289 0.40 -13.94 5.80
C ASP A 289 0.12 -13.21 7.11
N HIS A 290 0.29 -11.88 7.14
CA HIS A 290 0.11 -11.07 8.36
C HIS A 290 -1.29 -11.19 8.96
N LEU A 291 -2.33 -11.22 8.13
CA LEU A 291 -3.71 -11.40 8.58
C LEU A 291 -3.97 -12.80 9.13
N THR A 292 -3.37 -13.83 8.51
CA THR A 292 -3.45 -15.22 8.99
C THR A 292 -2.80 -15.32 10.37
N LEU A 293 -1.60 -14.74 10.53
CA LEU A 293 -0.92 -14.64 11.81
C LEU A 293 -1.75 -13.88 12.84
N GLN A 294 -2.33 -12.73 12.48
CA GLN A 294 -3.15 -11.92 13.37
C GLN A 294 -4.38 -12.69 13.87
N ARG A 295 -5.14 -13.33 12.97
CA ARG A 295 -6.33 -14.13 13.35
C ARG A 295 -5.96 -15.29 14.27
N ALA A 296 -4.84 -15.96 14.01
CA ALA A 296 -4.37 -17.04 14.86
C ALA A 296 -3.96 -16.54 16.26
N LEU A 297 -3.34 -15.36 16.34
CA LEU A 297 -2.99 -14.73 17.61
C LEU A 297 -4.21 -14.27 18.40
N GLU A 298 -5.20 -13.67 17.72
CA GLU A 298 -6.49 -13.31 18.33
C GLU A 298 -7.12 -14.56 18.96
N LEU A 299 -7.23 -15.66 18.22
CA LEU A 299 -7.76 -16.92 18.72
C LEU A 299 -6.95 -17.47 19.91
N HIS A 300 -5.62 -17.42 19.84
CA HIS A 300 -4.74 -17.95 20.88
C HIS A 300 -4.76 -17.12 22.17
N LEU A 301 -4.91 -15.80 22.05
CA LEU A 301 -4.88 -14.85 23.15
C LEU A 301 -6.28 -14.32 23.52
N GLN A 302 -7.35 -14.98 23.07
CA GLN A 302 -8.74 -14.61 23.35
C GLN A 302 -9.06 -14.43 24.85
N THR A 303 -8.30 -15.09 25.74
CA THR A 303 -8.46 -14.98 27.20
C THR A 303 -7.62 -13.87 27.82
N ALA A 304 -6.73 -13.23 27.07
CA ALA A 304 -5.93 -12.11 27.55
C ALA A 304 -6.79 -10.82 27.54
N GLY A 305 -6.76 -10.05 28.63
CA GLY A 305 -7.65 -8.89 28.78
C GLY A 305 -7.37 -7.75 27.80
N PHE A 306 -6.10 -7.52 27.45
CA PHE A 306 -5.68 -6.49 26.50
C PHE A 306 -4.38 -6.92 25.80
N VAL A 307 -4.35 -6.82 24.47
CA VAL A 307 -3.16 -7.17 23.68
C VAL A 307 -2.63 -5.95 22.96
N VAL A 308 -1.34 -5.71 23.12
CA VAL A 308 -0.64 -4.53 22.60
C VAL A 308 0.51 -4.99 21.73
N ALA A 309 0.68 -4.37 20.57
CA ALA A 309 1.81 -4.64 19.70
C ALA A 309 2.84 -3.53 19.83
N HIS A 310 4.10 -3.93 20.04
CA HIS A 310 5.23 -3.02 19.93
C HIS A 310 5.77 -3.03 18.50
N HIS A 311 5.67 -1.90 17.83
CA HIS A 311 6.20 -1.67 16.50
C HIS A 311 7.28 -0.60 16.59
N PRO A 312 8.57 -0.97 16.73
CA PRO A 312 9.67 -0.02 16.94
C PRO A 312 9.86 0.96 15.76
N ARG A 313 9.28 0.65 14.59
CA ARG A 313 9.26 1.52 13.40
C ARG A 313 7.95 2.27 13.22
N SER A 314 7.00 2.13 14.14
CA SER A 314 5.73 2.84 14.12
C SER A 314 5.84 4.07 15.01
N ALA A 315 5.39 5.20 14.50
CA ALA A 315 5.25 6.47 15.22
C ALA A 315 4.57 6.33 16.59
N ARG A 316 3.62 5.40 16.74
CA ARG A 316 2.92 5.20 18.02
C ARG A 316 3.62 4.23 18.95
N GLU A 317 4.70 3.57 18.53
CA GLU A 317 5.52 2.50 19.17
C GLU A 317 4.72 1.34 19.77
N VAL A 318 3.70 1.65 20.56
CA VAL A 318 2.77 0.80 21.27
C VAL A 318 1.36 1.06 20.71
N GLN A 319 0.75 0.05 20.09
CA GLN A 319 -0.61 0.14 19.55
C GLN A 319 -1.48 -1.01 20.08
N PRO A 320 -2.78 -0.79 20.36
CA PRO A 320 -3.69 -1.91 20.62
C PRO A 320 -3.68 -2.82 19.39
N ALA A 321 -3.35 -4.10 19.60
CA ALA A 321 -3.30 -5.07 18.52
C ALA A 321 -4.73 -5.43 18.06
N TRP A 322 -5.65 -5.55 19.03
CA TRP A 322 -7.10 -5.66 18.83
C TRP A 322 -7.83 -5.31 20.15
N ARG A 323 -9.16 -5.17 20.09
CA ARG A 323 -10.03 -5.00 21.27
C ARG A 323 -10.87 -6.24 21.48
#